data_AF-Q1I193-F1
#
_entry.id   AF-Q1I193-F1
#
_cell.length_a   1.000
_cell.length_b   1.000
_cell.length_c   1.000
_cell.angle_alpha   90.00
_cell.angle_beta   90.00
_cell.angle_gamma   90.00
#
_symmetry.space_group_name_H-M   'P 1'
#
loop_
_entity.id
_entity.type
_entity.pdbx_description
1 polymer ?
#
loop_
_entity_poly.entity_id
_entity_poly.type
_entity_poly.pdbx_seq_one_letter_code
_entity_poly.pdbx_strand_id
1 'polypeptide(L)'
;MLKQIKVAVDGKDTLLLGGFKLASQLDEKDGNLKGQVDYSMDTLKVKNSDFGAGKLSVKIDKLDAKSLKEFVDRYNQQAMTMLQQAQTMDPTAYQQQRTDILLQNLPLLWKGNPSISIAPLSWKNSKGESTFTLNLDLDLTDPAQAGSPATSMEKLITRTVKRFDLNLSIPVAMATETAAQLTLSQGYSAEESQKLAQQQVQGLATMGQIFKLTTLKEGVIGSRFHYADNQVDLNGNKMSLQEFIGMFGQFGAPVEDGAPAQDAVPAPAQ
;
A
#
# COMPACT_ATOMS: atom_id res chain seq x y z
N MET A 1 -4.82 21.46 -14.76
CA MET A 1 -4.47 20.13 -15.30
C MET A 1 -3.10 20.20 -15.92
N LEU A 2 -2.23 19.23 -15.62
CA LEU A 2 -0.90 19.16 -16.20
C LEU A 2 -0.94 18.20 -17.40
N LYS A 3 -0.61 18.71 -18.59
CA LYS A 3 -0.76 17.93 -19.83
C LYS A 3 0.29 16.82 -19.96
N GLN A 4 1.55 17.12 -19.65
CA GLN A 4 2.65 16.18 -19.80
C GLN A 4 3.86 16.56 -18.92
N ILE A 5 4.54 15.55 -18.38
CA ILE A 5 5.89 15.65 -17.82
C ILE A 5 6.80 14.73 -18.65
N LYS A 6 7.98 15.24 -19.04
CA LYS A 6 9.03 14.44 -19.68
C LYS A 6 10.32 14.57 -18.88
N VAL A 7 10.97 13.45 -18.62
CA VAL A 7 12.33 13.42 -18.04
C VAL A 7 13.26 12.79 -19.06
N ALA A 8 14.33 13.50 -19.39
CA ALA A 8 15.34 13.04 -20.32
C ALA A 8 16.69 12.82 -19.61
N VAL A 9 17.38 11.74 -19.97
CA VAL A 9 18.76 11.46 -19.57
C VAL A 9 19.58 11.37 -20.86
N ASP A 10 20.70 12.10 -20.94
CA ASP A 10 21.56 12.20 -22.12
C ASP A 10 20.79 12.56 -23.42
N GLY A 11 19.81 13.45 -23.31
CA GLY A 11 18.99 13.92 -24.43
C GLY A 11 17.96 12.91 -24.96
N LYS A 12 17.80 11.75 -24.31
CA LYS A 12 16.76 10.76 -24.65
C LYS A 12 15.61 10.86 -23.64
N ASP A 13 14.38 10.96 -24.12
CA ASP A 13 13.17 10.88 -23.29
C ASP A 13 13.13 9.50 -22.60
N THR A 14 13.33 9.47 -21.27
CA THR A 14 13.42 8.24 -20.48
C THR A 14 12.11 7.96 -19.74
N LEU A 15 11.35 9.02 -19.41
CA LEU A 15 10.07 8.92 -18.72
C LEU A 15 9.09 9.93 -19.33
N LEU A 16 7.89 9.47 -19.67
CA LEU A 16 6.79 10.31 -20.12
C LEU A 16 5.57 10.02 -19.26
N LEU A 17 5.07 11.06 -18.61
CA LEU A 17 3.81 11.03 -17.88
C LEU A 17 2.82 11.95 -18.59
N GLY A 18 1.67 11.44 -19.01
CA GLY A 18 0.65 12.21 -19.74
C GLY A 18 -0.70 12.23 -19.04
N GLY A 19 -1.41 13.36 -19.16
CA GLY A 19 -2.79 13.48 -18.68
C GLY A 19 -2.94 13.44 -17.16
N PHE A 20 -1.98 13.99 -16.42
CA PHE A 20 -2.07 14.03 -14.96
C PHE A 20 -3.21 14.92 -14.49
N LYS A 21 -4.08 14.34 -13.65
CA LYS A 21 -5.17 15.05 -12.97
C LYS A 21 -5.07 14.79 -11.48
N LEU A 22 -5.29 15.87 -10.74
CA LEU A 22 -5.41 15.89 -9.29
C LEU A 22 -6.70 16.64 -8.98
N ALA A 23 -7.59 16.01 -8.23
CA ALA A 23 -8.74 16.65 -7.64
C ALA A 23 -8.71 16.41 -6.12
N SER A 24 -9.05 17.44 -5.36
CA SER A 24 -9.21 17.34 -3.91
C SER A 24 -10.55 17.92 -3.50
N GLN A 25 -11.15 17.31 -2.49
CA GLN A 25 -12.39 17.76 -1.88
C GLN A 25 -12.20 17.73 -0.37
N LEU A 26 -12.65 18.79 0.29
CA LEU A 26 -12.70 18.88 1.74
C LEU A 26 -14.08 19.40 2.10
N ASP A 27 -14.73 18.72 3.04
CA ASP A 27 -16.03 19.08 3.58
C ASP A 27 -15.99 18.98 5.11
N GLU A 28 -16.79 19.80 5.78
CA GLU A 28 -16.91 19.82 7.23
C GLU A 28 -18.39 19.75 7.62
N LYS A 29 -18.74 18.78 8.46
CA LYS A 29 -20.08 18.60 8.96
C LYS A 29 -20.06 18.13 10.41
N ASP A 30 -20.82 18.83 11.27
CA ASP A 30 -20.99 18.47 12.68
C ASP A 30 -19.65 18.30 13.44
N GLY A 31 -18.66 19.14 13.13
CA GLY A 31 -17.30 19.10 13.72
C GLY A 31 -16.39 17.98 13.19
N ASN A 32 -16.86 17.23 12.19
CA ASN A 32 -16.09 16.21 11.49
C ASN A 32 -15.68 16.66 10.10
N LEU A 33 -14.45 16.34 9.72
CA LEU A 33 -13.89 16.58 8.41
C LEU A 33 -14.00 15.33 7.54
N LYS A 34 -14.31 15.56 6.28
CA LYS A 34 -14.24 14.58 5.20
C LYS A 34 -13.30 15.10 4.13
N GLY A 35 -12.26 14.34 3.83
CA GLY A 35 -11.29 14.65 2.79
C GLY A 35 -11.28 13.58 1.71
N GLN A 36 -11.16 13.99 0.45
CA GLN A 36 -10.93 13.09 -0.67
C GLN A 36 -9.86 13.66 -1.58
N VAL A 37 -8.95 12.80 -2.05
CA VAL A 37 -7.95 13.14 -3.05
C VAL A 37 -7.98 12.08 -4.15
N ASP A 38 -8.20 12.54 -5.37
CA ASP A 38 -8.22 11.72 -6.58
C ASP A 38 -7.04 12.08 -7.48
N TYR A 39 -6.24 11.07 -7.81
CA TYR A 39 -5.17 11.13 -8.78
C TYR A 39 -5.53 10.30 -10.01
N SER A 40 -5.21 10.79 -11.19
CA SER A 40 -5.20 9.97 -12.40
C SER A 40 -4.09 10.36 -13.35
N MET A 41 -3.65 9.41 -14.14
CA MET A 41 -2.70 9.57 -15.22
C MET A 41 -3.18 8.75 -16.41
N ASP A 42 -3.23 9.39 -17.58
CA ASP A 42 -3.75 8.77 -18.80
C ASP A 42 -2.70 7.88 -19.49
N THR A 43 -1.40 8.15 -19.28
CA THR A 43 -0.30 7.33 -19.82
C THR A 43 1.00 7.49 -19.01
N LEU A 44 1.69 6.38 -18.77
CA LEU A 44 3.06 6.26 -18.33
C LEU A 44 3.87 5.54 -19.40
N LYS A 45 4.94 6.17 -19.88
CA LYS A 45 5.91 5.50 -20.75
C LYS A 45 7.30 5.58 -20.15
N VAL A 46 8.02 4.48 -20.19
CA VAL A 46 9.45 4.42 -19.84
C VAL A 46 10.19 4.08 -21.12
N LYS A 47 11.08 4.98 -21.56
CA LYS A 47 11.67 4.96 -22.90
C LYS A 47 10.55 4.87 -23.95
N ASN A 48 10.55 3.82 -24.77
CA ASN A 48 9.53 3.55 -25.80
C ASN A 48 8.43 2.58 -25.34
N SER A 49 8.47 2.10 -24.10
CA SER A 49 7.53 1.11 -23.58
C SER A 49 6.36 1.80 -22.88
N ASP A 50 5.13 1.47 -23.27
CA ASP A 50 3.92 2.00 -22.64
C ASP A 50 3.49 1.09 -21.48
N PHE A 51 3.55 1.63 -20.27
CA PHE A 51 3.18 0.93 -19.04
C PHE A 51 1.69 1.11 -18.70
N GLY A 52 1.00 2.02 -19.38
CA GLY A 52 -0.44 2.20 -19.25
C GLY A 52 -0.85 3.39 -18.40
N ALA A 53 -2.03 3.30 -17.77
CA ALA A 53 -2.72 4.37 -17.07
C ALA A 53 -2.99 3.98 -15.62
N GLY A 54 -3.10 4.98 -14.74
CA GLY A 54 -3.31 4.76 -13.31
C GLY A 54 -4.37 5.69 -12.72
N LYS A 55 -5.10 5.20 -11.72
CA LYS A 55 -6.03 6.00 -10.90
C LYS A 55 -5.86 5.63 -9.43
N LEU A 56 -5.97 6.62 -8.56
CA LEU A 56 -5.97 6.44 -7.11
C LEU A 56 -6.95 7.42 -6.49
N SER A 57 -7.95 6.90 -5.79
CA SER A 57 -8.80 7.70 -4.91
C SER A 57 -8.55 7.33 -3.46
N VAL A 58 -8.24 8.33 -2.63
CA VAL A 58 -8.09 8.18 -1.18
C VAL A 58 -9.13 9.07 -0.52
N LYS A 59 -9.88 8.52 0.43
CA LYS A 59 -10.87 9.25 1.21
C LYS A 59 -10.65 9.01 2.70
N ILE A 60 -10.79 10.06 3.49
CA ILE A 60 -10.91 10.04 4.94
C ILE A 60 -12.28 10.61 5.29
N ASP A 61 -13.00 9.95 6.19
CA ASP A 61 -14.30 10.39 6.70
C ASP A 61 -14.29 10.40 8.22
N LYS A 62 -15.15 11.22 8.83
CA LYS A 62 -15.29 11.33 10.30
C LYS A 62 -14.00 11.67 11.05
N LEU A 63 -13.16 12.53 10.47
CA LEU A 63 -11.97 13.01 11.18
C LEU A 63 -12.36 14.17 12.11
N ASP A 64 -12.18 14.02 13.42
CA ASP A 64 -12.52 15.07 14.40
C ASP A 64 -11.66 16.32 14.18
N ALA A 65 -12.30 17.47 13.90
CA ALA A 65 -11.60 18.70 13.56
C ALA A 65 -10.73 19.23 14.71
N LYS A 66 -11.18 19.07 15.95
CA LYS A 66 -10.44 19.50 17.14
C LYS A 66 -9.16 18.66 17.34
N SER A 67 -9.27 17.36 17.12
CA SER A 67 -8.16 16.41 17.26
C SER A 67 -7.15 16.56 16.13
N LEU A 68 -7.61 16.86 14.90
CA LEU A 68 -6.71 17.25 13.82
C LEU A 68 -5.94 18.54 14.17
N LYS A 69 -6.63 19.55 14.69
CA LYS A 69 -5.98 20.78 15.14
C LYS A 69 -4.93 20.51 16.23
N GLU A 70 -5.30 19.72 17.24
CA GLU A 70 -4.38 19.33 18.31
C GLU A 70 -3.16 18.56 17.78
N PHE A 71 -3.36 17.64 16.84
CA PHE A 71 -2.30 16.92 16.15
C PHE A 71 -1.32 17.87 15.45
N VAL A 72 -1.85 18.80 14.64
CA VAL A 72 -1.03 19.77 13.89
C VAL A 72 -0.25 20.68 14.83
N ASP A 73 -0.92 21.20 15.87
CA ASP A 73 -0.29 22.11 16.84
C ASP A 73 0.87 21.40 17.58
N ARG A 74 0.67 20.16 18.04
CA ARG A 74 1.71 19.37 18.73
C ARG A 74 2.85 18.96 17.80
N TYR A 75 2.54 18.46 16.62
CA TYR A 75 3.55 18.07 15.63
C TYR A 75 4.44 19.26 15.27
N ASN A 76 3.85 20.43 14.97
CA ASN A 76 4.61 21.63 14.62
C ASN A 76 5.49 22.11 15.78
N GLN A 77 4.97 22.12 17.01
CA GLN A 77 5.75 22.50 18.18
C GLN A 77 6.98 21.58 18.36
N GLN A 78 6.78 20.26 18.29
CA GLN A 78 7.86 19.28 18.46
C GLN A 78 8.85 19.29 17.29
N ALA A 79 8.36 19.46 16.06
CA ALA A 79 9.21 19.59 14.87
C ALA A 79 10.10 20.84 14.95
N MET A 80 9.57 21.96 15.45
CA MET A 80 10.36 23.18 15.66
C MET A 80 11.44 23.00 16.74
N THR A 81 11.13 22.34 17.86
CA THR A 81 12.12 21.99 18.88
C THR A 81 13.21 21.10 18.31
N MET A 82 12.84 20.10 17.51
CA MET A 82 13.79 19.19 16.87
C MET A 82 14.67 19.91 15.85
N LEU A 83 14.14 20.86 15.07
CA LEU A 83 14.93 21.65 14.12
C LEU A 83 16.01 22.49 14.81
N GLN A 84 15.73 23.02 16.00
CA GLN A 84 16.72 23.75 16.81
C GLN A 84 17.86 22.84 17.31
N GLN A 85 17.57 21.56 17.54
CA GLN A 85 18.54 20.57 18.00
C GLN A 85 19.25 19.84 16.86
N ALA A 86 18.80 20.02 15.61
CA ALA A 86 19.25 19.27 14.45
C ALA A 86 20.75 19.41 14.17
N GLN A 87 21.35 20.57 14.48
CA GLN A 87 22.77 20.83 14.22
C GLN A 87 23.70 20.04 15.16
N THR A 88 23.20 19.60 16.31
CA THR A 88 23.97 18.90 17.34
C THR A 88 23.59 17.42 17.49
N MET A 89 22.61 16.96 16.71
CA MET A 89 22.04 15.63 16.82
C MET A 89 22.65 14.69 15.77
N ASP A 90 22.85 13.43 16.15
CA ASP A 90 23.23 12.39 15.20
C ASP A 90 22.14 12.23 14.11
N PRO A 91 22.50 12.07 12.82
CA PRO A 91 21.52 11.93 11.74
C PRO A 91 20.53 10.78 11.94
N THR A 92 20.94 9.65 12.54
CA THR A 92 20.07 8.50 12.80
C THR A 92 19.12 8.80 13.95
N ALA A 93 19.62 9.42 15.02
CA ALA A 93 18.79 9.88 16.13
C ALA A 93 17.74 10.91 15.67
N TYR A 94 18.11 11.81 14.76
CA TYR A 94 17.19 12.75 14.14
C TYR A 94 16.07 12.05 13.35
N GLN A 95 16.39 11.00 12.58
CA GLN A 95 15.38 10.20 11.87
C GLN A 95 14.43 9.46 12.82
N GLN A 96 14.97 8.86 13.88
CA GLN A 96 14.19 8.17 14.89
C GLN A 96 13.24 9.14 15.60
N GLN A 97 13.74 10.30 16.04
CA GLN A 97 12.92 11.30 16.71
C GLN A 97 11.79 11.85 15.81
N ARG A 98 12.02 12.01 14.50
CA ARG A 98 10.94 12.35 13.55
C ARG A 98 9.83 11.32 13.54
N THR A 99 10.22 10.05 13.54
CA THR A 99 9.29 8.91 13.55
C THR A 99 8.53 8.87 14.87
N ASP A 100 9.23 9.06 15.99
CA ASP A 100 8.62 9.06 17.33
C ASP A 100 7.61 10.20 17.49
N ILE A 101 7.94 11.42 17.04
CA ILE A 101 7.01 12.55 17.05
C ILE A 101 5.73 12.22 16.27
N LEU A 102 5.86 11.60 15.10
CA LEU A 102 4.69 11.18 14.32
C LEU A 102 3.87 10.12 15.07
N LEU A 103 4.52 9.05 15.56
CA LEU A 103 3.87 7.93 16.23
C LEU A 103 3.19 8.35 17.55
N GLN A 104 3.79 9.27 18.30
CA GLN A 104 3.22 9.79 19.55
C GLN A 104 1.93 10.60 19.31
N ASN A 105 1.85 11.32 18.19
CA ASN A 105 0.68 12.16 17.89
C ASN A 105 -0.38 11.43 17.06
N LEU A 106 -0.02 10.37 16.32
CA LEU A 106 -0.93 9.63 15.46
C LEU A 106 -2.25 9.21 16.14
N PRO A 107 -2.27 8.75 17.43
CA PRO A 107 -3.51 8.42 18.13
C PRO A 107 -4.52 9.57 18.24
N LEU A 108 -4.07 10.84 18.15
CA LEU A 108 -4.96 11.99 18.15
C LEU A 108 -5.89 11.97 16.93
N LEU A 109 -5.37 11.57 15.75
CA LEU A 109 -6.16 11.51 14.52
C LEU A 109 -7.18 10.37 14.52
N TRP A 110 -7.07 9.43 15.45
CA TRP A 110 -8.02 8.32 15.58
C TRP A 110 -9.22 8.69 16.47
N LYS A 111 -9.12 9.78 17.24
CA LYS A 111 -10.26 10.32 18.01
C LYS A 111 -11.39 10.66 17.03
N GLY A 112 -12.60 10.17 17.31
CA GLY A 112 -13.77 10.37 16.44
C GLY A 112 -14.11 9.18 15.53
N ASN A 113 -13.38 8.07 15.64
CA ASN A 113 -13.64 6.84 14.90
C ASN A 113 -13.65 7.08 13.37
N PRO A 114 -12.54 7.59 12.81
CA PRO A 114 -12.47 7.91 11.40
C PRO A 114 -12.54 6.64 10.55
N SER A 115 -12.92 6.83 9.29
CA SER A 115 -12.79 5.79 8.26
C SER A 115 -11.81 6.24 7.19
N ILE A 116 -11.02 5.30 6.68
CA ILE A 116 -10.04 5.51 5.61
C ILE A 116 -10.40 4.54 4.49
N SER A 117 -10.48 5.04 3.26
CA SER A 117 -10.76 4.18 2.10
C SER A 117 -9.88 4.51 0.91
N ILE A 118 -9.47 3.47 0.19
CA ILE A 118 -8.85 3.53 -1.13
C ILE A 118 -9.85 2.89 -2.10
N ALA A 119 -10.42 3.65 -3.03
CA ALA A 119 -11.46 3.12 -3.92
C ALA A 119 -11.66 3.96 -5.21
N PRO A 120 -11.11 3.56 -6.37
CA PRO A 120 -10.13 2.50 -6.57
C PRO A 120 -8.69 3.02 -6.53
N LEU A 121 -7.74 2.12 -6.22
CA LEU A 121 -6.43 2.13 -6.86
C LEU A 121 -6.55 1.23 -8.09
N SER A 122 -6.31 1.76 -9.29
CA SER A 122 -6.32 0.97 -10.52
C SER A 122 -5.10 1.23 -11.39
N TRP A 123 -4.68 0.17 -12.07
CA TRP A 123 -3.65 0.22 -13.10
C TRP A 123 -4.16 -0.49 -14.33
N LYS A 124 -4.05 0.13 -15.50
CA LYS A 124 -4.59 -0.39 -16.75
C LYS A 124 -3.54 -0.37 -17.84
N ASN A 125 -3.36 -1.47 -18.54
CA ASN A 125 -2.56 -1.53 -19.78
C ASN A 125 -3.40 -2.12 -20.92
N SER A 126 -2.75 -2.48 -22.03
CA SER A 126 -3.39 -3.03 -23.23
C SER A 126 -4.04 -4.41 -23.01
N LYS A 127 -3.72 -5.11 -21.91
CA LYS A 127 -4.19 -6.47 -21.62
C LYS A 127 -5.19 -6.56 -20.46
N GLY A 128 -5.52 -5.45 -19.80
CA GLY A 128 -6.54 -5.42 -18.76
C GLY A 128 -6.35 -4.31 -17.74
N GLU A 129 -7.16 -4.34 -16.70
CA GLU A 129 -7.11 -3.40 -15.57
C GLU A 129 -7.09 -4.18 -14.24
N SER A 130 -6.07 -3.91 -13.44
CA SER A 130 -5.97 -4.38 -12.06
C SER A 130 -6.59 -3.34 -11.14
N THR A 131 -7.29 -3.81 -10.12
CA THR A 131 -7.96 -2.95 -9.14
C THR A 131 -7.67 -3.41 -7.73
N PHE A 132 -7.55 -2.45 -6.85
CA PHE A 132 -7.41 -2.62 -5.42
C PHE A 132 -8.36 -1.65 -4.71
N THR A 133 -9.10 -2.17 -3.74
CA THR A 133 -9.91 -1.37 -2.82
C THR A 133 -9.63 -1.74 -1.39
N LEU A 134 -9.61 -0.76 -0.52
CA LEU A 134 -9.44 -0.93 0.93
C LEU A 134 -10.44 -0.02 1.65
N ASN A 135 -11.08 -0.52 2.70
CA ASN A 135 -11.83 0.28 3.65
C ASN A 135 -11.41 -0.13 5.06
N LEU A 136 -11.05 0.86 5.87
CA LEU A 136 -10.70 0.70 7.28
C LEU A 136 -11.61 1.61 8.09
N ASP A 137 -12.46 1.02 8.92
CA ASP A 137 -13.24 1.75 9.91
C ASP A 137 -12.60 1.55 11.28
N LEU A 138 -12.20 2.63 11.92
CA LEU A 138 -11.68 2.60 13.29
C LEU A 138 -12.83 2.73 14.29
N ASP A 139 -12.71 2.05 15.42
CA ASP A 139 -13.60 2.24 16.56
C ASP A 139 -12.80 2.11 17.85
N LEU A 140 -12.51 3.25 18.46
CA LEU A 140 -11.85 3.36 19.75
C LEU A 140 -12.87 3.20 20.89
N THR A 141 -13.68 2.15 20.86
CA THR A 141 -14.53 1.79 22.00
C THR A 141 -13.70 1.02 23.02
N ASP A 142 -13.24 1.73 24.06
CA ASP A 142 -13.41 1.36 25.48
C ASP A 142 -12.37 2.09 26.38
N PRO A 143 -12.75 3.22 27.01
CA PRO A 143 -11.94 3.89 28.02
C PRO A 143 -11.56 2.99 29.21
N ALA A 144 -12.35 1.95 29.51
CA ALA A 144 -12.06 1.00 30.59
C ALA A 144 -10.91 0.04 30.25
N GLN A 145 -10.59 -0.14 28.97
CA GLN A 145 -9.45 -0.94 28.50
C GLN A 145 -8.22 -0.12 28.11
N ALA A 146 -8.35 1.21 28.01
CA ALA A 146 -7.23 2.14 27.80
C ALA A 146 -6.22 2.15 28.95
N GLY A 147 -6.60 1.68 30.15
CA GLY A 147 -5.72 1.63 31.33
C GLY A 147 -4.75 0.44 31.39
N SER A 148 -4.86 -0.54 30.49
CA SER A 148 -3.95 -1.71 30.44
C SER A 148 -3.21 -1.75 29.10
N PRO A 149 -1.86 -1.77 29.09
CA PRO A 149 -1.09 -1.90 27.85
C PRO A 149 -1.61 -3.09 27.04
N ALA A 150 -1.88 -2.90 25.75
CA ALA A 150 -2.18 -4.01 24.88
C ALA A 150 -0.89 -4.84 24.72
N THR A 151 -0.86 -6.01 25.35
CA THR A 151 0.32 -6.89 25.36
C THR A 151 0.40 -7.82 24.15
N SER A 152 -0.59 -7.78 23.25
CA SER A 152 -0.63 -8.60 22.02
C SER A 152 -1.26 -7.87 20.83
N MET A 153 -0.87 -8.28 19.62
CA MET A 153 -1.40 -7.75 18.36
C MET A 153 -2.93 -7.94 18.25
N GLU A 154 -3.44 -9.09 18.70
CA GLU A 154 -4.87 -9.40 18.71
C GLU A 154 -5.68 -8.36 19.52
N LYS A 155 -5.18 -7.99 20.71
CA LYS A 155 -5.81 -6.96 21.56
C LYS A 155 -5.73 -5.57 20.94
N LEU A 156 -4.65 -5.24 20.23
CA LEU A 156 -4.54 -3.96 19.54
C LEU A 156 -5.58 -3.83 18.43
N ILE A 157 -5.72 -4.87 17.60
CA ILE A 157 -6.67 -4.88 16.48
C ILE A 157 -8.11 -4.82 17.01
N THR A 158 -8.48 -5.69 17.96
CA THR A 158 -9.85 -5.75 18.50
C THR A 158 -10.31 -4.48 19.22
N ARG A 159 -9.38 -3.66 19.74
CA ARG A 159 -9.69 -2.38 20.41
C ARG A 159 -9.71 -1.16 19.48
N THR A 160 -9.21 -1.30 18.26
CA THR A 160 -8.94 -0.15 17.38
C THR A 160 -9.67 -0.27 16.05
N VAL A 161 -9.79 -1.49 15.52
CA VAL A 161 -10.34 -1.76 14.20
C VAL A 161 -11.75 -2.31 14.36
N LYS A 162 -12.73 -1.55 13.87
CA LYS A 162 -14.12 -2.01 13.78
C LYS A 162 -14.29 -2.97 12.63
N ARG A 163 -13.76 -2.56 11.47
CA ARG A 163 -13.91 -3.25 10.21
C ARG A 163 -12.71 -2.97 9.32
N PHE A 164 -12.26 -4.01 8.62
CA PHE A 164 -11.26 -3.87 7.58
C PHE A 164 -11.67 -4.73 6.38
N ASP A 165 -11.89 -4.09 5.25
CA ASP A 165 -12.24 -4.70 3.97
C ASP A 165 -11.11 -4.46 2.98
N LEU A 166 -10.68 -5.51 2.27
CA LEU A 166 -9.74 -5.42 1.16
C LEU A 166 -10.24 -6.29 0.01
N ASN A 167 -10.15 -5.74 -1.20
CA ASN A 167 -10.40 -6.50 -2.43
C ASN A 167 -9.31 -6.19 -3.45
N LEU A 168 -8.76 -7.24 -4.05
CA LEU A 168 -7.73 -7.20 -5.06
C LEU A 168 -8.18 -8.02 -6.26
N SER A 169 -8.01 -7.48 -7.45
CA SER A 169 -8.23 -8.18 -8.72
C SER A 169 -7.12 -7.82 -9.68
N ILE A 170 -6.30 -8.81 -10.06
CA ILE A 170 -5.19 -8.65 -11.00
C ILE A 170 -5.38 -9.66 -12.14
N PRO A 171 -5.76 -9.24 -13.36
CA PRO A 171 -5.72 -10.11 -14.52
C PRO A 171 -4.27 -10.55 -14.79
N VAL A 172 -4.02 -11.86 -14.92
CA VAL A 172 -2.69 -12.42 -15.18
C VAL A 172 -2.11 -11.82 -16.45
N ALA A 173 -2.90 -11.71 -17.52
CA ALA A 173 -2.45 -11.12 -18.79
C ALA A 173 -1.97 -9.67 -18.64
N MET A 174 -2.65 -8.88 -17.80
CA MET A 174 -2.27 -7.51 -17.48
C MET A 174 -0.94 -7.47 -16.71
N ALA A 175 -0.78 -8.30 -15.67
CA ALA A 175 0.44 -8.35 -14.89
C ALA A 175 1.64 -8.82 -15.74
N THR A 176 1.43 -9.85 -16.58
CA THR A 176 2.44 -10.36 -17.51
C THR A 176 2.89 -9.30 -18.49
N GLU A 177 1.95 -8.53 -19.07
CA GLU A 177 2.31 -7.41 -19.96
C GLU A 177 3.20 -6.39 -19.23
N THR A 178 2.85 -6.01 -18.00
CA THR A 178 3.62 -5.04 -17.22
C THR A 178 5.04 -5.55 -16.92
N ALA A 179 5.17 -6.81 -16.52
CA ALA A 179 6.47 -7.44 -16.27
C ALA A 179 7.30 -7.57 -17.57
N ALA A 180 6.67 -7.90 -18.69
CA ALA A 180 7.35 -7.99 -19.98
C ALA A 180 7.84 -6.63 -20.47
N GLN A 181 7.06 -5.55 -20.29
CA GLN A 181 7.50 -4.19 -20.60
C GLN A 181 8.71 -3.77 -19.76
N LEU A 182 8.79 -4.22 -18.50
CA LEU A 182 9.94 -3.95 -17.64
C LEU A 182 11.23 -4.59 -18.17
N THR A 183 11.20 -5.86 -18.59
CA THR A 183 12.39 -6.54 -19.14
C THR A 183 12.72 -6.04 -20.56
N LEU A 184 11.71 -5.75 -21.37
CA LEU A 184 11.90 -5.15 -22.69
C LEU A 184 12.64 -3.80 -22.57
N SER A 185 12.27 -2.98 -21.57
CA SER A 185 12.94 -1.71 -21.30
C SER A 185 14.41 -1.85 -20.86
N GLN A 186 14.82 -3.05 -20.42
CA GLN A 186 16.19 -3.41 -20.03
C GLN A 186 17.01 -4.00 -21.19
N GLY A 187 16.41 -4.18 -22.38
CA GLY A 187 17.11 -4.63 -23.60
C GLY A 187 16.91 -6.10 -23.96
N TYR A 188 16.07 -6.84 -23.24
CA TYR A 188 15.68 -8.20 -23.62
C TYR A 188 14.86 -8.20 -24.91
N SER A 189 14.86 -9.31 -25.65
CA SER A 189 13.94 -9.46 -26.79
C SER A 189 12.48 -9.52 -26.31
N ALA A 190 11.55 -9.25 -27.23
CA ALA A 190 10.11 -9.31 -26.92
C ALA A 190 9.66 -10.73 -26.53
N GLU A 191 10.21 -11.75 -27.19
CA GLU A 191 9.88 -13.15 -26.92
C GLU A 191 10.40 -13.59 -25.53
N GLU A 192 11.66 -13.29 -25.22
CA GLU A 192 12.25 -13.59 -23.91
C GLU A 192 11.50 -12.86 -22.80
N SER A 193 11.17 -11.57 -23.02
CA SER A 193 10.43 -10.74 -22.06
C SER A 193 9.07 -11.33 -21.72
N GLN A 194 8.30 -11.75 -22.73
CA GLN A 194 6.99 -12.39 -22.51
C GLN A 194 7.11 -13.72 -21.78
N LYS A 195 8.06 -14.57 -22.18
CA LYS A 195 8.28 -15.88 -21.55
C LYS A 195 8.66 -15.72 -20.07
N LEU A 196 9.60 -14.83 -19.77
CA LEU A 196 10.08 -14.60 -18.41
C LEU A 196 8.97 -13.99 -17.54
N ALA A 197 8.24 -13.01 -18.06
CA ALA A 197 7.11 -12.39 -17.38
C ALA A 197 6.00 -13.40 -17.07
N GLN A 198 5.67 -14.29 -18.01
CA GLN A 198 4.66 -15.32 -17.81
C GLN A 198 5.07 -16.27 -16.68
N GLN A 199 6.32 -16.73 -16.68
CA GLN A 199 6.86 -17.60 -15.63
C GLN A 199 6.83 -16.92 -14.25
N GLN A 200 7.27 -15.67 -14.16
CA GLN A 200 7.29 -14.92 -12.90
C GLN A 200 5.87 -14.69 -12.35
N VAL A 201 4.95 -14.21 -13.18
CA VAL A 201 3.57 -13.94 -12.76
C VAL A 201 2.86 -15.24 -12.38
N GLN A 202 3.06 -16.32 -13.13
CA GLN A 202 2.51 -17.62 -12.77
C GLN A 202 3.11 -18.15 -11.46
N GLY A 203 4.42 -18.00 -11.25
CA GLY A 203 5.08 -18.37 -10.00
C GLY A 203 4.49 -17.62 -8.79
N LEU A 204 4.33 -16.30 -8.91
CA LEU A 204 3.70 -15.48 -7.87
C LEU A 204 2.24 -15.87 -7.63
N ALA A 205 1.47 -16.12 -8.69
CA ALA A 205 0.08 -16.56 -8.58
C ALA A 205 -0.02 -17.89 -7.83
N THR A 206 0.80 -18.87 -8.23
CA THR A 206 0.88 -20.18 -7.58
C THR A 206 1.28 -20.04 -6.11
N MET A 207 2.29 -19.24 -5.81
CA MET A 207 2.74 -19.02 -4.42
C MET A 207 1.65 -18.36 -3.58
N GLY A 208 0.94 -17.38 -4.11
CA GLY A 208 -0.22 -16.76 -3.44
C GLY A 208 -1.34 -17.75 -3.13
N GLN A 209 -1.58 -18.73 -4.01
CA GLN A 209 -2.53 -19.81 -3.77
C GLN A 209 -2.02 -20.81 -2.72
N ILE A 210 -0.74 -21.17 -2.75
CA ILE A 210 -0.10 -22.07 -1.76
C ILE A 210 -0.25 -21.48 -0.34
N PHE A 211 0.03 -20.19 -0.18
CA PHE A 211 -0.17 -19.48 1.09
C PHE A 211 -1.63 -19.10 1.36
N LYS A 212 -2.57 -19.46 0.48
CA LYS A 212 -4.01 -19.17 0.57
C LYS A 212 -4.35 -17.68 0.65
N LEU A 213 -3.42 -16.80 0.27
CA LEU A 213 -3.58 -15.35 0.26
C LEU A 213 -4.40 -14.87 -0.94
N THR A 214 -4.28 -15.59 -2.07
CA THR A 214 -4.97 -15.27 -3.31
C THR A 214 -5.68 -16.50 -3.88
N THR A 215 -6.58 -16.24 -4.81
CA THR A 215 -7.23 -17.22 -5.66
C THR A 215 -6.85 -16.94 -7.10
N LEU A 216 -6.75 -17.99 -7.92
CA LEU A 216 -6.64 -17.85 -9.37
C LEU A 216 -7.91 -18.43 -10.00
N LYS A 217 -8.78 -17.55 -10.49
CA LYS A 217 -10.03 -17.94 -11.17
C LYS A 217 -10.12 -17.18 -12.48
N GLU A 218 -10.38 -17.90 -13.57
CA GLU A 218 -10.60 -17.31 -14.90
C GLU A 218 -9.47 -16.36 -15.34
N GLY A 219 -8.21 -16.70 -15.00
CA GLY A 219 -7.05 -15.86 -15.34
C GLY A 219 -6.92 -14.59 -14.50
N VAL A 220 -7.63 -14.47 -13.37
CA VAL A 220 -7.54 -13.36 -12.43
C VAL A 220 -7.00 -13.84 -11.10
N ILE A 221 -5.92 -13.21 -10.64
CA ILE A 221 -5.41 -13.33 -9.28
C ILE A 221 -6.28 -12.41 -8.39
N GLY A 222 -7.16 -13.01 -7.61
CA GLY A 222 -8.08 -12.31 -6.73
C GLY A 222 -7.72 -12.48 -5.26
N SER A 223 -7.95 -11.46 -4.43
CA SER A 223 -7.94 -11.60 -2.98
C SER A 223 -9.09 -10.81 -2.37
N ARG A 224 -9.84 -11.42 -1.47
CA ARG A 224 -10.86 -10.75 -0.66
C ARG A 224 -10.56 -11.01 0.80
N PHE A 225 -10.44 -9.94 1.56
CA PHE A 225 -10.29 -10.01 3.00
C PHE A 225 -11.38 -9.15 3.64
N HIS A 226 -12.03 -9.71 4.64
CA HIS A 226 -12.98 -8.99 5.49
C HIS A 226 -12.66 -9.31 6.94
N TYR A 227 -12.58 -8.29 7.78
CA TYR A 227 -12.51 -8.42 9.23
C TYR A 227 -13.61 -7.57 9.86
N ALA A 228 -14.37 -8.17 10.77
CA ALA A 228 -15.30 -7.52 11.68
C ALA A 228 -15.63 -8.48 12.81
N ASP A 229 -16.01 -7.96 13.98
CA ASP A 229 -16.51 -8.77 15.11
C ASP A 229 -15.58 -9.94 15.51
N ASN A 230 -14.27 -9.68 15.53
CA ASN A 230 -13.20 -10.65 15.80
C ASN A 230 -13.14 -11.86 14.83
N GLN A 231 -13.80 -11.77 13.68
CA GLN A 231 -13.78 -12.78 12.63
C GLN A 231 -13.09 -12.24 11.39
N VAL A 232 -12.30 -13.10 10.76
CA VAL A 232 -11.66 -12.88 9.46
C VAL A 232 -12.34 -13.78 8.44
N ASP A 233 -12.65 -13.25 7.27
CA ASP A 233 -12.99 -13.99 6.06
C ASP A 233 -11.93 -13.68 5.00
N LEU A 234 -11.06 -14.65 4.72
CA LEU A 234 -10.05 -14.58 3.67
C LEU A 234 -10.44 -15.52 2.53
N ASN A 235 -10.78 -14.93 1.39
CA ASN A 235 -11.16 -15.64 0.16
C ASN A 235 -12.35 -16.61 0.34
N GLY A 236 -13.26 -16.32 1.28
CA GLY A 236 -14.40 -17.18 1.63
C GLY A 236 -14.13 -18.12 2.81
N ASN A 237 -12.89 -18.17 3.30
CA ASN A 237 -12.52 -18.99 4.46
C ASN A 237 -12.63 -18.15 5.72
N LYS A 238 -13.62 -18.48 6.56
CA LYS A 238 -13.82 -17.83 7.85
C LYS A 238 -12.95 -18.44 8.94
N MET A 239 -12.34 -17.59 9.76
CA MET A 239 -11.53 -17.96 10.92
C MET A 239 -11.57 -16.85 11.96
N SER A 240 -11.15 -17.14 13.19
CA SER A 240 -10.92 -16.12 14.21
C SER A 240 -9.71 -15.26 13.87
N LEU A 241 -9.66 -14.04 14.43
CA LEU A 241 -8.46 -13.20 14.32
C LEU A 241 -7.20 -13.88 14.86
N GLN A 242 -7.33 -14.65 15.95
CA GLN A 242 -6.22 -15.37 16.56
C GLN A 242 -5.64 -16.43 15.61
N GLU A 243 -6.51 -17.23 14.97
CA GLU A 243 -6.09 -18.22 13.97
C GLU A 243 -5.40 -17.54 12.79
N PHE A 244 -5.97 -16.44 12.28
CA PHE A 244 -5.37 -15.68 11.19
C PHE A 244 -3.98 -15.16 11.55
N ILE A 245 -3.79 -14.52 12.72
CA ILE A 245 -2.48 -14.06 13.19
C ILE A 245 -1.52 -15.25 13.34
N GLY A 246 -2.01 -16.38 13.88
CA GLY A 246 -1.25 -17.61 14.05
C GLY A 246 -0.69 -18.16 12.73
N MET A 247 -1.43 -18.04 11.62
CA MET A 247 -0.95 -18.44 10.30
C MET A 247 0.36 -17.72 9.93
N PHE A 248 0.49 -16.42 10.22
CA PHE A 248 1.71 -15.65 9.92
C PHE A 248 2.79 -15.77 11.00
N GLY A 249 2.43 -16.05 12.25
CA GLY A 249 3.40 -16.40 13.30
C GLY A 249 4.21 -17.66 12.95
N GLN A 250 3.59 -18.59 12.22
CA GLN A 250 4.25 -19.81 11.73
C GLN A 250 5.17 -19.58 10.52
N PHE A 251 4.94 -18.52 9.74
CA PHE A 251 5.82 -18.09 8.62
C PHE A 251 6.85 -17.01 9.03
N GLY A 252 6.67 -16.38 10.19
CA GLY A 252 7.51 -15.30 10.72
C GLY A 252 8.53 -15.74 11.75
N ALA A 253 8.67 -17.05 12.03
CA ALA A 253 9.87 -17.54 12.70
C ALA A 253 11.08 -17.19 11.82
N PRO A 254 12.16 -16.60 12.36
CA PRO A 254 13.38 -16.44 11.59
C PRO A 254 13.75 -17.82 11.08
N VAL A 255 13.78 -17.96 9.75
CA VAL A 255 14.45 -19.07 9.11
C VAL A 255 15.89 -18.96 9.61
N GLU A 256 16.31 -19.84 10.52
CA GLU A 256 17.73 -19.99 10.81
C GLU A 256 18.46 -20.13 9.48
N ASP A 257 19.52 -19.33 9.31
CA ASP A 257 20.30 -19.18 8.08
C ASP A 257 20.48 -20.50 7.33
N GLY A 258 19.68 -20.64 6.28
CA GLY A 258 19.76 -21.71 5.29
C GLY A 258 19.49 -21.10 3.94
N ALA A 259 20.33 -20.15 3.52
CA ALA A 259 20.28 -19.57 2.19
C ALA A 259 20.20 -20.70 1.14
N PRO A 260 19.16 -20.77 0.30
CA PRO A 260 19.26 -21.51 -0.94
C PRO A 260 20.33 -20.83 -1.76
N ALA A 261 21.33 -21.58 -2.20
CA ALA A 261 22.38 -21.09 -3.08
C ALA A 261 21.74 -20.32 -4.25
N GLN A 262 22.02 -19.01 -4.32
CA GLN A 262 21.83 -18.26 -5.54
C GLN A 262 22.81 -18.85 -6.55
N ASP A 263 22.31 -19.68 -7.46
CA ASP A 263 23.04 -19.99 -8.68
C ASP A 263 23.28 -18.66 -9.39
N ALA A 264 24.54 -18.22 -9.34
CA ALA A 264 25.00 -17.01 -9.97
C ALA A 264 24.64 -17.04 -11.45
N VAL A 265 23.87 -16.05 -11.89
CA VAL A 265 23.67 -15.75 -13.30
C VAL A 265 25.07 -15.49 -13.89
N PRO A 266 25.52 -16.25 -14.91
CA PRO A 266 26.80 -15.98 -15.56
C PRO A 266 26.77 -14.58 -16.17
N ALA A 267 27.76 -13.77 -15.85
CA ALA A 267 27.94 -12.46 -16.46
C ALA A 267 28.10 -12.62 -18.00
N PRO A 268 27.55 -11.69 -18.80
CA PRO A 268 27.78 -11.69 -20.24
C PRO A 268 29.28 -11.51 -20.50
N ALA A 269 29.86 -12.40 -21.30
CA ALA A 269 31.23 -12.27 -21.79
C ALA A 269 31.37 -10.94 -22.56
N GLN A 270 32.44 -10.20 -22.25
CA GLN A 270 32.88 -9.02 -23.00
C GLN A 270 33.30 -9.38 -24.42
#